data_AF-A0A178WNN4-F1
#
_entry.id   AF-A0A178WNN4-F1
#
_cell.length_a   1.000
_cell.length_b   1.000
_cell.length_c   1.000
_cell.angle_alpha   90.00
_cell.angle_beta   90.00
_cell.angle_gamma   90.00
#
_symmetry.space_group_name_H-M   'P 1'
#
loop_
_entity.id
_entity.type
_entity.pdbx_description
1 polymer ?
#
loop_
_entity_poly.entity_id
_entity_poly.type
_entity_poly.pdbx_seq_one_letter_code
_entity_poly.pdbx_strand_id
1 'polypeptide(L)'
;MKLLRVLDLEGVQIEGGKLPDDVGDLIHLRNLSVRLTNVKELTSSIGNLKLMMITLDLFVKGQLYIPNVLWKLHRLKHLCMPSDLDPKTKLDLSTLRNLQQLWDFPVGKCNPRDLLAMTSLRGLSINLSSQNTDFEVVSSLSKVLKRLRGLTINVPCEPMLPPVDVTQLVSAFTNLCELELFLKLEKLPGEQSFSSDLGALRLWQCGLVDDPFVVLEKLPNLKILQLFEGSFVGSKLCCSKSGFTQLHSLTLSQLENLEEWTVEDGAMMRLVSMELKCCNKLKSVPEGTRFLKNLQELEIEDMTKASKDKLISGGEDYYKVQHVPCVVFENCEL
;
A
#
# COMPACT_ATOMS: atom_id res chain seq x y z
N MET A 1 -22.41 -29.86 -7.69
CA MET A 1 -21.73 -28.56 -7.47
C MET A 1 -21.90 -27.54 -8.62
N LYS A 2 -22.79 -27.74 -9.61
CA LYS A 2 -22.92 -26.87 -10.81
C LYS A 2 -23.43 -25.43 -10.58
N LEU A 3 -23.66 -24.99 -9.34
CA LEU A 3 -24.12 -23.63 -9.02
C LEU A 3 -23.12 -22.86 -8.15
N LEU A 4 -21.92 -23.39 -7.93
CA LEU A 4 -20.92 -22.75 -7.09
C LEU A 4 -20.51 -21.40 -7.69
N ARG A 5 -20.56 -20.35 -6.85
CA ARG A 5 -20.24 -18.96 -7.26
C ARG A 5 -18.95 -18.45 -6.64
N VAL A 6 -18.57 -18.99 -5.48
CA VAL A 6 -17.36 -18.62 -4.75
C VAL A 6 -16.63 -19.91 -4.42
N LEU A 7 -15.36 -19.98 -4.80
CA LEU A 7 -14.44 -21.03 -4.43
C LEU A 7 -13.22 -20.35 -3.81
N ASP A 8 -13.15 -20.42 -2.49
CA ASP A 8 -12.04 -19.87 -1.73
C ASP A 8 -11.22 -21.03 -1.17
N LEU A 9 -9.97 -21.11 -1.64
CA LEU A 9 -9.01 -22.14 -1.24
C LEU A 9 -7.91 -21.54 -0.38
N GLU A 10 -8.15 -20.40 0.27
CA GLU A 10 -7.11 -19.71 1.03
C GLU A 10 -6.40 -20.64 2.04
N GLY A 11 -5.07 -20.70 1.95
CA GLY A 11 -4.22 -21.50 2.83
C GLY A 11 -4.26 -23.02 2.60
N VAL A 12 -5.11 -23.52 1.69
CA VAL A 12 -5.26 -24.95 1.40
C VAL A 12 -3.99 -25.53 0.76
N GLN A 13 -3.61 -26.73 1.18
CA GLN A 13 -2.54 -27.50 0.55
C GLN A 13 -3.13 -28.37 -0.56
N ILE A 14 -2.84 -28.03 -1.82
CA ILE A 14 -3.26 -28.78 -3.00
C ILE A 14 -2.21 -29.84 -3.32
N GLU A 15 -2.62 -31.10 -3.33
CA GLU A 15 -1.77 -32.23 -3.67
C GLU A 15 -1.29 -32.11 -5.13
N GLY A 16 0.00 -32.40 -5.36
CA GLY A 16 0.62 -32.25 -6.68
C GLY A 16 0.86 -30.81 -7.14
N GLY A 17 0.41 -29.80 -6.39
CA GLY A 17 0.67 -28.38 -6.69
C GLY A 17 0.03 -27.85 -7.97
N LYS A 18 -0.88 -28.60 -8.59
CA LYS A 18 -1.63 -28.18 -9.77
C LYS A 18 -3.09 -27.98 -9.41
N LEU A 19 -3.67 -26.85 -9.83
CA LEU A 19 -5.09 -26.62 -9.66
C LEU A 19 -5.89 -27.64 -10.52
N PRO A 20 -6.85 -28.40 -9.96
CA PRO A 20 -7.60 -29.40 -10.70
C PRO A 20 -8.37 -28.85 -11.91
N ASP A 21 -8.40 -29.60 -13.00
CA ASP A 21 -9.08 -29.19 -14.24
C ASP A 21 -10.60 -29.00 -14.05
N ASP A 22 -11.20 -29.72 -13.09
CA ASP A 22 -12.62 -29.63 -12.72
C ASP A 22 -13.05 -28.20 -12.31
N VAL A 23 -12.12 -27.35 -11.87
CA VAL A 23 -12.40 -25.94 -11.55
C VAL A 23 -12.94 -25.21 -12.78
N GLY A 24 -12.49 -25.57 -13.99
CA GLY A 24 -12.97 -25.00 -15.25
C GLY A 24 -14.42 -25.35 -15.60
N ASP A 25 -14.98 -26.40 -15.00
CA ASP A 25 -16.38 -26.82 -15.22
C ASP A 25 -17.37 -26.02 -14.37
N LEU A 26 -16.87 -25.25 -13.40
CA LEU A 26 -17.66 -24.37 -12.55
C LEU A 26 -18.03 -23.08 -13.28
N ILE A 27 -18.71 -23.16 -14.42
CA ILE A 27 -18.99 -22.00 -15.30
C ILE A 27 -19.79 -20.85 -14.65
N HIS A 28 -20.41 -21.09 -13.50
CA HIS A 28 -21.13 -20.09 -12.70
C HIS A 28 -20.25 -19.39 -11.65
N LEU A 29 -18.97 -19.78 -11.57
CA LEU A 29 -18.01 -19.23 -10.63
C LEU A 29 -17.75 -17.76 -10.94
N ARG A 30 -17.80 -16.95 -9.88
CA ARG A 30 -17.56 -15.50 -9.91
C ARG A 30 -16.29 -15.12 -9.19
N ASN A 31 -15.93 -15.88 -8.16
CA ASN A 31 -14.80 -15.62 -7.30
C ASN A 31 -14.00 -16.91 -7.15
N LEU A 32 -12.72 -16.84 -7.51
CA LEU A 32 -11.75 -17.89 -7.25
C LEU A 32 -10.57 -17.27 -6.50
N SER A 33 -10.26 -17.82 -5.34
CA SER A 33 -9.06 -17.48 -4.58
C SER A 33 -8.23 -18.73 -4.36
N VAL A 34 -6.95 -18.65 -4.71
CA VAL A 34 -5.91 -19.62 -4.34
C VAL A 34 -4.88 -18.97 -3.41
N ARG A 35 -5.32 -17.93 -2.68
CA ARG A 35 -4.47 -17.13 -1.80
C ARG A 35 -3.71 -18.00 -0.80
N LEU A 36 -2.43 -17.75 -0.58
CA LEU A 36 -1.60 -18.44 0.42
C LEU A 36 -1.55 -19.98 0.28
N THR A 37 -1.96 -20.53 -0.87
CA THR A 37 -1.83 -21.96 -1.20
C THR A 37 -0.42 -22.31 -1.67
N ASN A 38 -0.16 -23.60 -1.84
CA ASN A 38 1.07 -24.16 -2.44
C ASN A 38 0.93 -24.45 -3.95
N VAL A 39 -0.07 -23.88 -4.64
CA VAL A 39 -0.27 -24.09 -6.08
C VAL A 39 0.90 -23.51 -6.87
N LYS A 40 1.44 -24.33 -7.78
CA LYS A 40 2.54 -24.01 -8.69
C LYS A 40 2.10 -23.93 -10.15
N GLU A 41 1.00 -24.59 -10.51
CA GLU A 41 0.45 -24.58 -11.87
C GLU A 41 -1.05 -24.32 -11.85
N LEU A 42 -1.48 -23.28 -12.58
CA LEU A 42 -2.89 -23.10 -12.93
C LEU A 42 -3.25 -23.96 -14.14
N THR A 43 -4.43 -24.56 -14.10
CA THR A 43 -4.98 -25.28 -15.26
C THR A 43 -5.44 -24.34 -16.37
N SER A 44 -5.32 -24.78 -17.63
CA SER A 44 -5.83 -24.05 -18.79
C SER A 44 -7.37 -23.98 -18.82
N SER A 45 -8.06 -24.86 -18.08
CA SER A 45 -9.52 -24.90 -17.98
C SER A 45 -10.10 -23.65 -17.31
N ILE A 46 -9.29 -22.85 -16.58
CA ILE A 46 -9.68 -21.53 -16.05
C ILE A 46 -10.24 -20.62 -17.15
N GLY A 47 -9.76 -20.74 -18.38
CA GLY A 47 -10.27 -19.99 -19.53
C GLY A 47 -11.76 -20.25 -19.86
N ASN A 48 -12.34 -21.33 -19.33
CA ASN A 48 -13.77 -21.66 -19.50
C ASN A 48 -14.67 -20.79 -18.62
N LEU A 49 -14.13 -20.16 -17.57
CA LEU A 49 -14.87 -19.36 -16.59
C LEU A 49 -15.23 -17.94 -17.09
N LYS A 50 -15.14 -17.71 -18.40
CA LYS A 50 -15.36 -16.43 -19.10
C LYS A 50 -16.73 -15.80 -18.91
N LEU A 51 -17.76 -16.58 -18.54
CA LEU A 51 -19.15 -16.11 -18.49
C LEU A 51 -19.50 -15.36 -17.20
N MET A 52 -18.91 -15.75 -16.07
CA MET A 52 -19.31 -15.27 -14.74
C MET A 52 -18.16 -14.78 -13.87
N MET A 53 -16.89 -15.07 -14.20
CA MET A 53 -15.75 -14.70 -13.36
C MET A 53 -15.62 -13.17 -13.19
N ILE A 54 -15.54 -12.73 -11.95
CA ILE A 54 -15.42 -11.32 -11.52
C ILE A 54 -14.10 -11.10 -10.78
N THR A 55 -13.71 -12.02 -9.89
CA THR A 55 -12.53 -11.89 -9.04
C THR A 55 -11.67 -13.15 -9.14
N LEU A 56 -10.40 -12.94 -9.44
CA LEU A 56 -9.39 -13.99 -9.48
C LEU A 56 -8.21 -13.56 -8.61
N ASP A 57 -7.99 -14.28 -7.51
CA ASP A 57 -6.90 -14.04 -6.58
C ASP A 57 -5.87 -15.17 -6.69
N LEU A 58 -4.70 -14.82 -7.23
CA LEU A 58 -3.60 -15.74 -7.53
C LEU A 58 -2.39 -15.55 -6.62
N PHE A 59 -2.56 -14.92 -5.47
CA PHE A 59 -1.47 -14.68 -4.52
C PHE A 59 -1.03 -15.99 -3.83
N VAL A 60 -0.09 -16.74 -4.38
CA VAL A 60 0.36 -18.03 -3.84
C VAL A 60 1.69 -17.94 -3.08
N LYS A 61 2.00 -18.96 -2.29
CA LYS A 61 3.31 -19.11 -1.64
C LYS A 61 4.33 -19.65 -2.65
N GLY A 62 4.98 -18.75 -3.39
CA GLY A 62 6.07 -19.07 -4.30
C GLY A 62 5.73 -18.87 -5.78
N GLN A 63 6.45 -19.58 -6.64
CA GLN A 63 6.34 -19.41 -8.09
C GLN A 63 5.07 -20.06 -8.66
N LEU A 64 4.35 -19.33 -9.52
CA LEU A 64 3.14 -19.79 -10.19
C LEU A 64 3.28 -19.74 -11.72
N TYR A 65 3.06 -20.86 -12.39
CA TYR A 65 2.83 -20.92 -13.82
C TYR A 65 1.37 -20.62 -14.14
N ILE A 66 1.15 -19.61 -15.00
CA ILE A 66 -0.17 -19.23 -15.49
C ILE A 66 -0.24 -19.51 -17.00
N PRO A 67 -1.14 -20.39 -17.47
CA PRO A 67 -1.34 -20.58 -18.91
C PRO A 67 -1.96 -19.31 -19.52
N ASN A 68 -1.66 -19.04 -20.79
CA ASN A 68 -2.16 -17.86 -21.50
C ASN A 68 -3.66 -17.98 -21.86
N VAL A 69 -4.52 -17.91 -20.84
CA VAL A 69 -5.98 -18.05 -20.96
C VAL A 69 -6.75 -16.94 -20.27
N LEU A 70 -6.08 -16.09 -19.48
CA LEU A 70 -6.72 -15.00 -18.73
C LEU A 70 -7.41 -13.99 -19.66
N TRP A 71 -6.90 -13.78 -20.88
CA TRP A 71 -7.55 -12.95 -21.90
C TRP A 71 -8.99 -13.37 -22.25
N LYS A 72 -9.40 -14.62 -21.96
CA LYS A 72 -10.77 -15.07 -22.20
C LYS A 72 -11.75 -14.50 -21.18
N LEU A 73 -11.27 -14.00 -20.03
CA LEU A 73 -12.07 -13.58 -18.88
C LEU A 73 -12.53 -12.12 -18.99
N HIS A 74 -13.25 -11.77 -20.07
CA HIS A 74 -13.63 -10.38 -20.38
C HIS A 74 -14.49 -9.67 -19.31
N ARG A 75 -15.09 -10.40 -18.38
CA ARG A 75 -15.91 -9.87 -17.27
C ARG A 75 -15.14 -9.65 -15.97
N LEU A 76 -13.86 -10.04 -15.94
CA LEU A 76 -13.02 -9.91 -14.77
C LEU A 76 -12.92 -8.43 -14.37
N LYS A 77 -13.15 -8.17 -13.08
CA LYS A 77 -13.06 -6.84 -12.47
C LYS A 77 -11.88 -6.73 -11.51
N HIS A 78 -11.54 -7.82 -10.84
CA HIS A 78 -10.50 -7.84 -9.81
C HIS A 78 -9.52 -8.97 -10.11
N LEU A 79 -8.25 -8.64 -10.24
CA LEU A 79 -7.17 -9.61 -10.49
C LEU A 79 -6.02 -9.32 -9.54
N CYS A 80 -5.68 -10.29 -8.68
CA CYS A 80 -4.45 -10.25 -7.90
C CYS A 80 -3.45 -11.21 -8.55
N MET A 81 -2.32 -10.68 -9.00
CA MET A 81 -1.24 -11.44 -9.62
C MET A 81 -0.35 -12.08 -8.55
N PRO A 82 0.30 -13.23 -8.82
CA PRO A 82 1.30 -13.76 -7.93
C PRO A 82 2.54 -12.86 -7.93
N SER A 83 3.22 -12.78 -6.78
CA SER A 83 4.50 -12.06 -6.64
C SER A 83 5.61 -12.67 -7.51
N ASP A 84 5.60 -13.99 -7.70
CA ASP A 84 6.56 -14.71 -8.53
C ASP A 84 5.86 -15.51 -9.65
N LEU A 85 5.93 -15.01 -10.88
CA LEU A 85 5.51 -15.77 -12.07
C LEU A 85 6.63 -16.68 -12.58
N ASP A 86 6.28 -17.91 -12.96
CA ASP A 86 7.17 -18.82 -13.70
C ASP A 86 7.65 -18.13 -15.00
N PRO A 87 8.95 -18.14 -15.33
CA PRO A 87 9.50 -17.52 -16.55
C PRO A 87 8.88 -17.99 -17.87
N LYS A 88 8.25 -19.17 -17.88
CA LYS A 88 7.51 -19.70 -19.04
C LYS A 88 6.15 -19.03 -19.23
N THR A 89 5.65 -18.32 -18.21
CA THR A 89 4.38 -17.61 -18.25
C THR A 89 4.47 -16.44 -19.24
N LYS A 90 3.60 -16.46 -20.25
CA LYS A 90 3.45 -15.38 -21.23
C LYS A 90 1.98 -15.00 -21.30
N LEU A 91 1.62 -13.91 -20.65
CA LEU A 91 0.22 -13.47 -20.56
C LEU A 91 -0.05 -12.37 -21.57
N ASP A 92 -1.21 -12.48 -22.22
CA ASP A 92 -1.88 -11.37 -22.87
C ASP A 92 -3.04 -10.93 -21.98
N LEU A 93 -3.02 -9.69 -21.51
CA LEU A 93 -4.07 -9.11 -20.68
C LEU A 93 -4.81 -7.96 -21.39
N SER A 94 -4.51 -7.73 -22.67
CA SER A 94 -5.01 -6.60 -23.48
C SER A 94 -6.54 -6.61 -23.70
N THR A 95 -7.21 -7.71 -23.38
CA THR A 95 -8.67 -7.87 -23.54
C THR A 95 -9.45 -7.58 -22.26
N LEU A 96 -8.78 -7.38 -21.13
CA LEU A 96 -9.40 -7.19 -19.79
C LEU A 96 -9.88 -5.76 -19.55
N ARG A 97 -10.73 -5.24 -20.45
CA ARG A 97 -11.16 -3.82 -20.45
C ARG A 97 -12.05 -3.42 -19.26
N ASN A 98 -12.67 -4.40 -18.62
CA ASN A 98 -13.57 -4.21 -17.48
C ASN A 98 -12.86 -4.30 -16.12
N LEU A 99 -11.54 -4.49 -16.12
CA LEU A 99 -10.75 -4.58 -14.90
C LEU A 99 -10.83 -3.25 -14.14
N GLN A 100 -11.10 -3.34 -12.84
CA GLN A 100 -11.26 -2.22 -11.92
C GLN A 100 -10.13 -2.18 -10.90
N GLN A 101 -9.73 -3.35 -10.38
CA GLN A 101 -8.60 -3.50 -9.48
C GLN A 101 -7.61 -4.51 -10.05
N LEU A 102 -6.34 -4.13 -10.09
CA LEU A 102 -5.23 -5.01 -10.47
C LEU A 102 -4.13 -4.90 -9.42
N TRP A 103 -3.81 -6.00 -8.75
CA TRP A 103 -2.74 -6.05 -7.76
C TRP A 103 -1.51 -6.78 -8.28
N ASP A 104 -0.34 -6.30 -7.85
CA ASP A 104 0.97 -6.91 -8.03
C ASP A 104 1.38 -7.16 -9.50
N PHE A 105 1.01 -6.25 -10.41
CA PHE A 105 1.33 -6.38 -11.83
C PHE A 105 2.86 -6.35 -12.05
N PRO A 106 3.49 -7.43 -12.56
CA PRO A 106 4.95 -7.51 -12.68
C PRO A 106 5.42 -6.98 -14.04
N VAL A 107 5.90 -5.73 -14.09
CA VAL A 107 6.34 -5.07 -15.34
C VAL A 107 7.47 -5.82 -16.05
N GLY A 108 8.38 -6.45 -15.30
CA GLY A 108 9.47 -7.24 -15.88
C GLY A 108 9.03 -8.60 -16.48
N LYS A 109 7.81 -9.08 -16.20
CA LYS A 109 7.31 -10.40 -16.63
C LYS A 109 6.07 -10.32 -17.51
N CYS A 110 5.39 -9.18 -17.56
CA CYS A 110 4.18 -8.93 -18.35
C CYS A 110 4.38 -7.71 -19.25
N ASN A 111 3.68 -7.65 -20.38
CA ASN A 111 3.75 -6.49 -21.27
C ASN A 111 3.00 -5.30 -20.65
N PRO A 112 3.66 -4.20 -20.26
CA PRO A 112 2.98 -3.08 -19.62
C PRO A 112 1.98 -2.37 -20.54
N ARG A 113 2.12 -2.53 -21.86
CA ARG A 113 1.17 -1.97 -22.84
C ARG A 113 -0.23 -2.60 -22.72
N ASP A 114 -0.36 -3.77 -22.11
CA ASP A 114 -1.66 -4.39 -21.88
C ASP A 114 -2.53 -3.52 -20.95
N LEU A 115 -1.91 -2.75 -20.05
CA LEU A 115 -2.60 -1.80 -19.17
C LEU A 115 -3.31 -0.69 -19.94
N LEU A 116 -2.88 -0.37 -21.18
CA LEU A 116 -3.53 0.63 -22.03
C LEU A 116 -4.97 0.25 -22.39
N ALA A 117 -5.31 -1.03 -22.36
CA ALA A 117 -6.68 -1.48 -22.63
C ALA A 117 -7.61 -1.36 -21.42
N MET A 118 -7.06 -1.23 -20.21
CA MET A 118 -7.79 -1.34 -18.94
C MET A 118 -8.31 0.03 -18.46
N THR A 119 -9.04 0.72 -19.33
CA THR A 119 -9.53 2.10 -19.09
C THR A 119 -10.53 2.23 -17.92
N SER A 120 -11.03 1.10 -17.39
CA SER A 120 -11.92 1.05 -16.23
C SER A 120 -11.20 0.95 -14.89
N LEU A 121 -9.86 0.83 -14.89
CA LEU A 121 -9.07 0.69 -13.66
C LEU A 121 -9.27 1.88 -12.73
N ARG A 122 -9.40 1.55 -11.44
CA ARG A 122 -9.54 2.47 -10.32
C ARG A 122 -8.40 2.27 -9.32
N GLY A 123 -7.86 1.07 -9.20
CA GLY A 123 -6.72 0.75 -8.35
C GLY A 123 -5.73 -0.14 -9.10
N LEU A 124 -4.46 0.19 -8.96
CA LEU A 124 -3.37 -0.47 -9.67
C LEU A 124 -2.16 -0.58 -8.73
N SER A 125 -1.71 -1.79 -8.44
CA SER A 125 -0.41 -2.07 -7.83
C SER A 125 0.54 -2.65 -8.87
N ILE A 126 1.76 -2.10 -8.94
CA ILE A 126 2.76 -2.47 -9.94
C ILE A 126 4.09 -2.76 -9.25
N ASN A 127 4.72 -3.87 -9.66
CA ASN A 127 6.08 -4.25 -9.30
C ASN A 127 7.04 -3.86 -10.44
N LEU A 128 7.99 -2.97 -10.16
CA LEU A 128 8.98 -2.44 -11.10
C LEU A 128 10.37 -2.99 -10.79
N SER A 129 11.24 -3.06 -11.81
CA SER A 129 12.60 -3.60 -11.69
C SER A 129 13.67 -2.55 -11.38
N SER A 130 13.26 -1.38 -10.88
CA SER A 130 14.07 -0.16 -10.67
C SER A 130 14.75 0.43 -11.93
N GLN A 131 14.41 -0.04 -13.14
CA GLN A 131 14.94 0.52 -14.38
C GLN A 131 14.15 1.79 -14.78
N ASN A 132 14.85 2.85 -15.23
CA ASN A 132 14.21 4.10 -15.65
C ASN A 132 13.11 3.92 -16.72
N THR A 133 13.29 2.96 -17.63
CA THR A 133 12.31 2.63 -18.67
C THR A 133 10.96 2.19 -18.11
N ASP A 134 10.95 1.52 -16.95
CA ASP A 134 9.73 1.07 -16.30
C ASP A 134 8.90 2.28 -15.82
N PHE A 135 9.56 3.28 -15.22
CA PHE A 135 8.90 4.50 -14.73
C PHE A 135 8.33 5.36 -15.86
N GLU A 136 9.05 5.49 -16.98
CA GLU A 136 8.55 6.19 -18.16
C GLU A 136 7.30 5.52 -18.72
N VAL A 137 7.32 4.19 -18.82
CA VAL A 137 6.18 3.40 -19.30
C VAL A 137 4.99 3.60 -18.38
N VAL A 138 5.16 3.50 -17.06
CA VAL A 138 4.08 3.69 -16.09
C VAL A 138 3.54 5.11 -16.11
N SER A 139 4.41 6.13 -16.16
CA SER A 139 3.98 7.54 -16.25
C SER A 139 3.17 7.80 -17.52
N SER A 140 3.47 7.13 -18.63
CA SER A 140 2.70 7.24 -19.88
C SER A 140 1.27 6.71 -19.75
N LEU A 141 1.02 5.74 -18.85
CA LEU A 141 -0.31 5.18 -18.60
C LEU A 141 -1.28 6.22 -18.04
N SER A 142 -0.78 7.26 -17.37
CA SER A 142 -1.58 8.39 -16.88
C SER A 142 -2.41 9.07 -17.98
N LYS A 143 -1.99 8.96 -19.26
CA LYS A 143 -2.73 9.50 -20.41
C LYS A 143 -4.01 8.72 -20.70
N VAL A 144 -4.05 7.45 -20.32
CA VAL A 144 -5.15 6.52 -20.62
C VAL A 144 -5.97 6.17 -19.37
N LEU A 145 -5.29 5.93 -18.25
CA LEU A 145 -5.90 5.52 -16.97
C LEU A 145 -6.49 6.70 -16.20
N LYS A 146 -7.38 7.48 -16.84
CA LYS A 146 -7.97 8.71 -16.26
C LYS A 146 -8.90 8.47 -15.07
N ARG A 147 -9.34 7.21 -14.88
CA ARG A 147 -10.20 6.77 -13.78
C ARG A 147 -9.44 6.21 -12.59
N LEU A 148 -8.12 6.11 -12.68
CA LEU A 148 -7.29 5.58 -11.61
C LEU A 148 -7.34 6.53 -10.40
N ARG A 149 -7.65 5.96 -9.24
CA ARG A 149 -7.76 6.66 -7.95
C ARG A 149 -6.77 6.14 -6.92
N GLY A 150 -6.38 4.86 -6.99
CA GLY A 150 -5.37 4.25 -6.15
C GLY A 150 -4.18 3.76 -6.98
N LEU A 151 -2.97 4.09 -6.54
CA LEU A 151 -1.73 3.62 -7.16
C LEU A 151 -0.78 3.12 -6.07
N THR A 152 -0.30 1.89 -6.23
CA THR A 152 0.78 1.33 -5.41
C THR A 152 1.98 1.05 -6.32
N ILE A 153 3.15 1.54 -5.94
CA ILE A 153 4.40 1.33 -6.65
C ILE A 153 5.33 0.55 -5.74
N ASN A 154 5.71 -0.63 -6.18
CA ASN A 154 6.66 -1.48 -5.49
C ASN A 154 7.91 -1.63 -6.35
N VAL A 155 9.05 -1.29 -5.77
CA VAL A 155 10.38 -1.56 -6.31
C VAL A 155 11.10 -2.39 -5.26
N PRO A 156 11.64 -3.58 -5.61
CA PRO A 156 12.43 -4.37 -4.67
C PRO A 156 13.52 -3.52 -4.01
N CYS A 157 13.52 -3.47 -2.68
CA CYS A 157 14.58 -2.82 -1.92
C CYS A 157 15.74 -3.79 -1.73
N GLU A 158 16.60 -3.89 -2.74
CA GLU A 158 17.87 -4.61 -2.61
C GLU A 158 18.96 -3.65 -2.12
N PRO A 159 19.89 -4.07 -1.25
CA PRO A 159 20.90 -3.18 -0.66
C PRO A 159 21.76 -2.42 -1.68
N MET A 160 21.93 -2.98 -2.88
CA MET A 160 22.76 -2.43 -3.96
C MET A 160 21.98 -1.54 -4.93
N LEU A 161 20.65 -1.47 -4.83
CA LEU A 161 19.86 -0.66 -5.74
C LEU A 161 19.94 0.84 -5.36
N PRO A 162 20.18 1.72 -6.35
CA PRO A 162 20.22 3.15 -6.09
C PRO A 162 18.82 3.68 -5.73
N PRO A 163 18.75 4.79 -4.99
CA PRO A 163 17.50 5.50 -4.80
C PRO A 163 16.92 5.99 -6.15
N VAL A 164 15.59 6.13 -6.21
CA VAL A 164 14.87 6.51 -7.43
C VAL A 164 14.15 7.85 -7.27
N ASP A 165 14.18 8.69 -8.30
CA ASP A 165 13.30 9.86 -8.41
C ASP A 165 11.98 9.47 -9.09
N VAL A 166 10.87 9.58 -8.35
CA VAL A 166 9.51 9.29 -8.84
C VAL A 166 8.69 10.55 -9.12
N THR A 167 9.29 11.74 -9.07
CA THR A 167 8.59 13.03 -9.18
C THR A 167 7.76 13.13 -10.47
N GLN A 168 8.33 12.73 -11.62
CA GLN A 168 7.61 12.74 -12.90
C GLN A 168 6.45 11.74 -12.93
N LEU A 169 6.62 10.58 -12.30
CA LEU A 169 5.59 9.57 -12.25
C LEU A 169 4.42 10.04 -11.39
N VAL A 170 4.69 10.50 -10.16
CA VAL A 170 3.67 10.98 -9.22
C VAL A 170 2.90 12.16 -9.82
N SER A 171 3.60 13.13 -10.43
CA SER A 171 2.98 14.28 -11.09
C SER A 171 2.14 13.94 -12.32
N ALA A 172 2.42 12.81 -12.99
CA ALA A 172 1.62 12.37 -14.13
C ALA A 172 0.19 11.97 -13.74
N PHE A 173 -0.01 11.45 -12.51
CA PHE A 173 -1.32 10.95 -12.06
C PHE A 173 -2.08 11.98 -11.20
N THR A 174 -2.75 12.91 -11.89
CA THR A 174 -3.39 14.08 -11.25
C THR A 174 -4.68 13.81 -10.47
N ASN A 175 -5.26 12.60 -10.57
CA ASN A 175 -6.59 12.28 -10.00
C ASN A 175 -6.53 11.26 -8.85
N LEU A 176 -5.34 10.97 -8.33
CA LEU A 176 -5.16 9.98 -7.27
C LEU A 176 -5.77 10.45 -5.95
N CYS A 177 -6.53 9.56 -5.34
CA CYS A 177 -7.01 9.68 -3.96
C CYS A 177 -6.13 8.90 -2.99
N GLU A 178 -5.45 7.85 -3.45
CA GLU A 178 -4.57 7.01 -2.65
C GLU A 178 -3.27 6.74 -3.38
N LEU A 179 -2.15 6.89 -2.68
CA LEU A 179 -0.81 6.58 -3.17
C LEU A 179 -0.06 5.78 -2.12
N GLU A 180 0.55 4.69 -2.55
CA GLU A 180 1.45 3.87 -1.74
C GLU A 180 2.77 3.66 -2.47
N LEU A 181 3.88 3.93 -1.78
CA LEU A 181 5.23 3.79 -2.30
C LEU A 181 6.00 2.81 -1.43
N PHE A 182 6.47 1.73 -2.05
CA PHE A 182 7.40 0.77 -1.48
C PHE A 182 8.66 0.78 -2.33
N LEU A 183 9.61 1.66 -2.01
CA LEU A 183 10.85 1.86 -2.75
C LEU A 183 11.73 2.87 -2.06
N LYS A 184 13.06 2.81 -2.28
CA LYS A 184 14.01 3.83 -1.81
C LYS A 184 13.97 5.08 -2.70
N LEU A 185 13.71 6.24 -2.12
CA LEU A 185 13.61 7.53 -2.83
C LEU A 185 14.95 8.28 -2.82
N GLU A 186 15.23 9.01 -3.90
CA GLU A 186 16.31 10.01 -3.90
C GLU A 186 15.92 11.20 -3.03
N LYS A 187 14.68 11.65 -3.18
CA LYS A 187 14.03 12.69 -2.39
C LYS A 187 12.53 12.52 -2.48
N LEU A 188 11.81 13.08 -1.50
CA LEU A 188 10.37 13.19 -1.58
C LEU A 188 9.99 14.19 -2.70
N PRO A 189 9.03 13.86 -3.59
CA PRO A 189 8.50 14.82 -4.55
C PRO A 189 7.95 16.07 -3.86
N GLY A 190 8.02 17.23 -4.52
CA GLY A 190 7.43 18.47 -3.96
C GLY A 190 5.90 18.41 -3.89
N GLU A 191 5.30 19.25 -3.05
CA GLU A 191 3.85 19.29 -2.77
C GLU A 191 2.98 19.40 -4.04
N GLN A 192 3.45 20.14 -5.04
CA GLN A 192 2.79 20.33 -6.34
C GLN A 192 2.80 19.09 -7.25
N SER A 193 3.61 18.09 -6.91
CA SER A 193 3.70 16.83 -7.67
C SER A 193 2.57 15.89 -7.29
N PHE A 194 2.01 16.02 -6.08
CA PHE A 194 0.92 15.17 -5.63
C PHE A 194 -0.43 15.66 -6.18
N SER A 195 -1.36 14.73 -6.37
CA SER A 195 -2.74 15.08 -6.72
C SER A 195 -3.37 15.92 -5.61
N SER A 196 -4.13 16.95 -5.99
CA SER A 196 -4.94 17.71 -5.04
C SER A 196 -6.03 16.88 -4.39
N ASP A 197 -6.44 15.76 -5.00
CA ASP A 197 -7.46 14.83 -4.48
C ASP A 197 -6.87 13.81 -3.49
N LEU A 198 -5.54 13.82 -3.27
CA LEU A 198 -4.85 12.80 -2.48
C LEU A 198 -5.30 12.85 -1.02
N GLY A 199 -6.01 11.80 -0.62
CA GLY A 199 -6.57 11.61 0.72
C GLY A 199 -5.77 10.64 1.58
N ALA A 200 -5.06 9.68 0.98
CA ALA A 200 -4.23 8.72 1.70
C ALA A 200 -2.84 8.60 1.07
N LEU A 201 -1.80 8.68 1.90
CA LEU A 201 -0.41 8.43 1.51
C LEU A 201 0.23 7.41 2.44
N ARG A 202 0.82 6.38 1.86
CA ARG A 202 1.54 5.31 2.58
C ARG A 202 2.95 5.20 2.04
N LEU A 203 3.94 5.31 2.92
CA LEU A 203 5.35 5.25 2.56
C LEU A 203 6.00 4.06 3.27
N TRP A 204 6.70 3.23 2.50
CA TRP A 204 7.46 2.06 2.96
C TRP A 204 8.85 2.11 2.36
N GLN A 205 9.87 1.91 3.18
CA GLN A 205 11.27 1.78 2.76
C GLN A 205 11.81 2.94 1.89
N CYS A 206 11.19 4.12 1.98
CA CYS A 206 11.55 5.33 1.25
C CYS A 206 12.93 5.90 1.60
N GLY A 207 13.47 5.60 2.77
CA GLY A 207 14.80 6.05 3.16
C GLY A 207 14.92 7.57 3.26
N LEU A 208 13.84 8.27 3.58
CA LEU A 208 13.82 9.74 3.67
C LEU A 208 14.69 10.20 4.84
N VAL A 209 15.69 11.02 4.56
CA VAL A 209 16.57 11.60 5.59
C VAL A 209 16.03 12.93 6.08
N ASP A 210 15.59 13.78 5.15
CA ASP A 210 14.96 15.06 5.44
C ASP A 210 13.52 14.87 5.94
N ASP A 211 13.06 15.77 6.79
CA ASP A 211 11.71 15.76 7.35
C ASP A 211 10.64 15.81 6.25
N PRO A 212 9.86 14.73 6.04
CA PRO A 212 8.83 14.70 5.01
C PRO A 212 7.67 15.65 5.32
N PHE A 213 7.45 16.04 6.58
CA PHE A 213 6.31 16.87 6.96
C PHE A 213 6.39 18.26 6.35
N VAL A 214 7.58 18.79 6.05
CA VAL A 214 7.78 20.06 5.33
C VAL A 214 7.01 20.13 3.99
N VAL A 215 6.81 18.97 3.36
CA VAL A 215 6.04 18.82 2.13
C VAL A 215 4.63 18.31 2.43
N LEU A 216 4.53 17.22 3.18
CA LEU A 216 3.27 16.49 3.35
C LEU A 216 2.22 17.29 4.13
N GLU A 217 2.63 18.18 5.02
CA GLU A 217 1.72 18.99 5.84
C GLU A 217 0.91 20.00 5.01
N LYS A 218 1.37 20.32 3.80
CA LYS A 218 0.74 21.27 2.89
C LYS A 218 -0.26 20.62 1.93
N LEU A 219 -0.38 19.29 1.95
CA LEU A 219 -1.32 18.57 1.10
C LEU A 219 -2.76 18.87 1.57
N PRO A 220 -3.60 19.50 0.72
CA PRO A 220 -4.83 20.14 1.18
C PRO A 220 -5.93 19.17 1.58
N ASN A 221 -5.90 17.93 1.09
CA ASN A 221 -6.93 16.92 1.31
C ASN A 221 -6.41 15.66 1.99
N LEU A 222 -5.16 15.65 2.47
CA LEU A 222 -4.56 14.47 3.09
C LEU A 222 -5.25 14.17 4.42
N LYS A 223 -5.91 13.00 4.50
CA LYS A 223 -6.65 12.51 5.67
C LYS A 223 -5.93 11.38 6.38
N ILE A 224 -5.19 10.56 5.64
CA ILE A 224 -4.48 9.39 6.16
C ILE A 224 -3.02 9.52 5.74
N LEU A 225 -2.12 9.53 6.72
CA LEU A 225 -0.68 9.44 6.49
C LEU A 225 -0.12 8.28 7.29
N GLN A 226 0.57 7.38 6.60
CA GLN A 226 1.23 6.25 7.24
C GLN A 226 2.69 6.19 6.79
N LEU A 227 3.59 6.33 7.76
CA LEU A 227 5.03 6.15 7.58
C LEU A 227 5.40 4.83 8.24
N PHE A 228 5.76 3.83 7.44
CA PHE A 228 6.08 2.49 7.89
C PHE A 228 7.60 2.23 7.89
N GLU A 229 7.98 0.98 8.11
CA GLU A 229 9.37 0.51 8.18
C GLU A 229 10.26 1.14 7.10
N GLY A 230 11.35 1.75 7.55
CA GLY A 230 12.37 2.35 6.69
C GLY A 230 11.90 3.53 5.82
N SER A 231 10.68 4.04 5.99
CA SER A 231 10.18 5.17 5.20
C SER A 231 10.89 6.49 5.53
N PHE A 232 11.18 6.70 6.81
CA PHE A 232 11.95 7.84 7.32
C PHE A 232 13.10 7.31 8.18
N VAL A 233 14.33 7.69 7.82
CA VAL A 233 15.58 7.31 8.50
C VAL A 233 16.25 8.49 9.21
N GLY A 234 15.69 9.70 9.07
CA GLY A 234 16.09 10.86 9.85
C GLY A 234 15.70 10.73 11.33
N SER A 235 16.16 11.68 12.15
CA SER A 235 15.96 11.63 13.60
C SER A 235 14.89 12.58 14.13
N LYS A 236 14.40 13.51 13.30
CA LYS A 236 13.51 14.58 13.73
C LYS A 236 12.36 14.82 12.77
N LEU A 237 11.14 14.84 13.31
CA LEU A 237 9.93 15.29 12.62
C LEU A 237 9.39 16.57 13.26
N CYS A 238 9.06 17.55 12.43
CA CYS A 238 8.51 18.84 12.85
C CYS A 238 7.20 19.11 12.10
N CYS A 239 6.11 19.25 12.85
CA CYS A 239 4.84 19.68 12.30
C CYS A 239 4.61 21.16 12.61
N SER A 240 4.53 21.99 11.57
CA SER A 240 4.38 23.44 11.73
C SER A 240 2.95 23.83 12.09
N LYS A 241 2.79 25.05 12.62
CA LYS A 241 1.49 25.63 12.91
C LYS A 241 0.63 25.68 11.65
N SER A 242 -0.59 25.14 11.75
CA SER A 242 -1.53 24.97 10.62
C SER A 242 -1.12 23.89 9.60
N GLY A 243 -0.07 23.13 9.86
CA GLY A 243 0.27 21.92 9.10
C GLY A 243 -0.82 20.85 9.24
N PHE A 244 -1.03 20.07 8.18
CA PHE A 244 -1.98 18.95 8.14
C PHE A 244 -3.43 19.34 8.48
N THR A 245 -3.99 20.29 7.73
CA THR A 245 -5.33 20.84 8.00
C THR A 245 -6.49 19.84 7.91
N GLN A 246 -6.30 18.72 7.21
CA GLN A 246 -7.31 17.67 6.98
C GLN A 246 -6.94 16.30 7.54
N LEU A 247 -5.81 16.16 8.25
CA LEU A 247 -5.33 14.85 8.68
C LEU A 247 -6.24 14.30 9.79
N HIS A 248 -6.73 13.08 9.61
CA HIS A 248 -7.59 12.35 10.55
C HIS A 248 -6.87 11.17 11.20
N SER A 249 -5.95 10.53 10.46
CA SER A 249 -5.22 9.34 10.91
C SER A 249 -3.73 9.50 10.61
N LEU A 250 -2.89 9.31 11.62
CA LEU A 250 -1.44 9.29 11.49
C LEU A 250 -0.87 8.00 12.10
N THR A 251 -0.16 7.21 11.29
CA THR A 251 0.60 6.05 11.76
C THR A 251 2.09 6.32 11.56
N LEU A 252 2.89 6.20 12.63
CA LEU A 252 4.34 6.16 12.58
C LEU A 252 4.79 4.79 13.09
N SER A 253 5.22 3.91 12.19
CA SER A 253 5.54 2.53 12.48
C SER A 253 6.97 2.19 12.04
N GLN A 254 7.75 1.60 12.94
CA GLN A 254 9.12 1.15 12.70
C GLN A 254 10.04 2.27 12.17
N LEU A 255 9.92 3.48 12.73
CA LEU A 255 10.83 4.60 12.48
C LEU A 255 11.99 4.56 13.47
N GLU A 256 12.91 3.61 13.28
CA GLU A 256 13.95 3.24 14.26
C GLU A 256 14.89 4.37 14.69
N ASN A 257 15.06 5.39 13.84
CA ASN A 257 15.93 6.54 14.11
C ASN A 257 15.23 7.75 14.69
N LEU A 258 13.90 7.74 14.76
CA LEU A 258 13.12 8.89 15.23
C LEU A 258 13.38 9.13 16.72
N GLU A 259 14.01 10.25 17.04
CA GLU A 259 14.37 10.66 18.41
C GLU A 259 13.55 11.85 18.88
N GLU A 260 13.29 12.80 17.97
CA GLU A 260 12.57 14.04 18.25
C GLU A 260 11.33 14.15 17.37
N TRP A 261 10.19 14.44 18.00
CA TRP A 261 8.98 14.83 17.29
C TRP A 261 8.42 16.10 17.93
N THR A 262 8.15 17.12 17.12
CA THR A 262 7.53 18.37 17.55
C THR A 262 6.22 18.62 16.79
N VAL A 263 5.23 19.15 17.51
CA VAL A 263 3.93 19.54 16.98
C VAL A 263 3.63 20.92 17.53
N GLU A 264 3.51 21.91 16.65
CA GLU A 264 3.17 23.28 17.05
C GLU A 264 1.67 23.44 17.36
N ASP A 265 1.33 24.41 18.21
CA ASP A 265 -0.06 24.75 18.49
C ASP A 265 -0.80 25.19 17.23
N GLY A 266 -1.92 24.53 16.94
CA GLY A 266 -2.71 24.72 15.73
C GLY A 266 -2.38 23.74 14.59
N ALA A 267 -1.43 22.82 14.78
CA ALA A 267 -1.16 21.74 13.83
C ALA A 267 -2.13 20.56 13.99
N MET A 268 -2.39 19.80 12.92
CA MET A 268 -3.17 18.54 12.94
C MET A 268 -4.51 18.61 13.69
N MET A 269 -5.19 19.76 13.64
CA MET A 269 -6.37 20.02 14.49
C MET A 269 -7.57 19.10 14.22
N ARG A 270 -7.56 18.30 13.14
CA ARG A 270 -8.61 17.32 12.80
C ARG A 270 -8.20 15.87 13.09
N LEU A 271 -7.04 15.66 13.72
CA LEU A 271 -6.54 14.31 14.00
C LEU A 271 -7.47 13.61 14.99
N VAL A 272 -7.89 12.39 14.63
CA VAL A 272 -8.82 11.54 15.40
C VAL A 272 -8.10 10.31 15.94
N SER A 273 -7.19 9.73 15.16
CA SER A 273 -6.44 8.53 15.51
C SER A 273 -4.94 8.74 15.27
N MET A 274 -4.13 8.33 16.24
CA MET A 274 -2.67 8.35 16.19
C MET A 274 -2.13 6.99 16.63
N GLU A 275 -1.24 6.42 15.84
CA GLU A 275 -0.59 5.15 16.11
C GLU A 275 0.94 5.31 16.09
N LEU A 276 1.59 4.85 17.16
CA LEU A 276 3.05 4.82 17.29
C LEU A 276 3.49 3.38 17.55
N LYS A 277 4.16 2.78 16.56
CA LYS A 277 4.58 1.38 16.62
C LYS A 277 6.09 1.24 16.44
N CYS A 278 6.77 0.50 17.32
CA CYS A 278 8.21 0.20 17.20
C CYS A 278 9.15 1.44 17.02
N CYS A 279 8.76 2.63 17.47
CA CYS A 279 9.55 3.87 17.37
C CYS A 279 10.48 4.05 18.59
N ASN A 280 11.31 3.04 18.89
CA ASN A 280 11.94 2.87 20.20
C ASN A 280 12.91 3.96 20.68
N LYS A 281 13.42 4.81 19.77
CA LYS A 281 14.26 5.96 20.15
C LYS A 281 13.44 7.20 20.54
N LEU A 282 12.15 7.23 20.21
CA LEU A 282 11.25 8.31 20.58
C LEU A 282 10.85 8.15 22.05
N LYS A 283 11.37 9.04 22.90
CA LYS A 283 11.20 8.96 24.36
C LYS A 283 9.75 9.13 24.82
N SER A 284 8.95 9.89 24.08
CA SER A 284 7.56 10.23 24.43
C SER A 284 6.87 10.92 23.25
N VAL A 285 5.56 11.08 23.35
CA VAL A 285 4.77 11.89 22.40
C VAL A 285 5.17 13.38 22.48
N PRO A 286 5.02 14.16 21.38
CA PRO A 286 5.37 15.57 21.33
C PRO A 286 4.57 16.38 22.36
N GLU A 287 5.16 17.45 22.88
CA GLU A 287 4.47 18.41 23.77
C GLU A 287 3.17 18.93 23.17
N GLY A 288 3.13 19.10 21.84
CA GLY A 288 1.96 19.56 21.12
C GLY A 288 0.77 18.60 21.12
N THR A 289 0.94 17.34 21.53
CA THR A 289 -0.15 16.35 21.62
C THR A 289 -1.29 16.88 22.50
N ARG A 290 -0.97 17.65 23.54
CA ARG A 290 -1.97 18.28 24.44
C ARG A 290 -2.93 19.25 23.75
N PHE A 291 -2.59 19.72 22.54
CA PHE A 291 -3.40 20.66 21.76
C PHE A 291 -4.36 19.94 20.80
N LEU A 292 -4.20 18.62 20.61
CA LEU A 292 -4.98 17.80 19.68
C LEU A 292 -6.35 17.43 20.25
N LYS A 293 -7.21 18.43 20.49
CA LYS A 293 -8.51 18.27 21.17
C LYS A 293 -9.49 17.27 20.54
N ASN A 294 -9.31 16.93 19.27
CA ASN A 294 -10.16 15.98 18.55
C ASN A 294 -9.64 14.55 18.60
N LEU A 295 -8.43 14.32 19.12
CA LEU A 295 -7.81 13.00 19.20
C LEU A 295 -8.66 12.10 20.10
N GLN A 296 -9.21 11.04 19.52
CA GLN A 296 -10.06 10.06 20.20
C GLN A 296 -9.27 8.84 20.63
N GLU A 297 -8.28 8.46 19.83
CA GLU A 297 -7.53 7.22 19.98
C GLU A 297 -6.03 7.48 19.81
N LEU A 298 -5.27 7.02 20.80
CA LEU A 298 -3.81 6.94 20.75
C LEU A 298 -3.39 5.49 21.02
N GLU A 299 -2.82 4.86 20.02
CA GLU A 299 -2.30 3.50 20.11
C GLU A 299 -0.77 3.53 20.15
N ILE A 300 -0.20 2.84 21.13
CA ILE A 300 1.23 2.72 21.35
C ILE A 300 1.57 1.23 21.42
N GLU A 301 2.25 0.72 20.40
CA GLU A 301 2.57 -0.70 20.27
C GLU A 301 4.10 -0.90 20.18
N ASP A 302 4.61 -1.96 20.84
CA ASP A 302 6.01 -2.39 20.74
C ASP A 302 7.04 -1.27 21.04
N MET A 303 6.65 -0.31 21.89
CA MET A 303 7.51 0.77 22.40
C MET A 303 8.12 0.39 23.75
N THR A 304 9.21 1.06 24.15
CA THR A 304 9.87 0.78 25.43
C THR A 304 8.96 0.99 26.65
N LYS A 305 9.13 0.17 27.69
CA LYS A 305 8.43 0.36 28.97
C LYS A 305 8.65 1.76 29.56
N ALA A 306 9.84 2.32 29.42
CA ALA A 306 10.14 3.67 29.89
C ALA A 306 9.27 4.73 29.20
N SER A 307 8.99 4.59 27.90
CA SER A 307 8.07 5.49 27.18
C SER A 307 6.63 5.33 27.66
N LYS A 308 6.18 4.10 27.93
CA LYS A 308 4.85 3.82 28.49
C LYS A 308 4.67 4.42 29.88
N ASP A 309 5.61 4.22 30.79
CA ASP A 309 5.53 4.66 32.19
C ASP A 309 5.39 6.19 32.31
N LYS A 310 5.88 6.95 31.31
CA LYS A 310 5.70 8.41 31.25
C LYS A 310 4.27 8.82 30.87
N LEU A 311 3.56 8.01 30.11
CA LEU A 311 2.28 8.33 29.49
C LEU A 311 1.06 7.76 30.23
N ILE A 312 1.26 6.95 31.26
CA ILE A 312 0.20 6.46 32.15
C ILE A 312 -0.08 7.43 33.30
N SER A 313 -1.22 7.28 33.98
CA SER A 313 -1.60 8.14 35.12
C SER A 313 -0.50 8.22 36.19
N GLY A 314 -0.03 9.44 36.48
CA GLY A 314 1.07 9.70 37.41
C GLY A 314 2.45 9.78 36.76
N GLY A 315 2.57 9.41 35.48
CA GLY A 315 3.78 9.60 34.67
C GLY A 315 4.02 11.06 34.30
N GLU A 316 5.29 11.42 34.06
CA GLU A 316 5.72 12.80 33.82
C GLU A 316 5.05 13.45 32.60
N ASP A 317 4.68 12.65 31.59
CA ASP A 317 4.10 13.10 30.31
C ASP A 317 2.60 12.84 30.20
N TYR A 318 1.95 12.31 31.24
CA TYR A 318 0.53 11.98 31.23
C TYR A 318 -0.35 13.19 30.86
N TYR A 319 0.05 14.39 31.28
CA TYR A 319 -0.67 15.62 30.97
C TYR A 319 -0.80 15.89 29.47
N LYS A 320 0.07 15.30 28.63
CA LYS A 320 0.03 15.42 27.16
C LYS A 320 -1.12 14.62 26.57
N VAL A 321 -1.52 13.52 27.20
CA VAL A 321 -2.48 12.53 26.66
C VAL A 321 -3.73 12.34 27.51
N GLN A 322 -3.80 12.92 28.71
CA GLN A 322 -4.94 12.78 29.65
C GLN A 322 -6.32 13.19 29.07
N HIS A 323 -6.33 13.98 27.99
CA HIS A 323 -7.54 14.42 27.32
C HIS A 323 -8.04 13.43 26.25
N VAL A 324 -7.23 12.43 25.89
CA VAL A 324 -7.54 11.41 24.87
C VAL A 324 -8.41 10.34 25.52
N PRO A 325 -9.64 10.08 25.00
CA PRO A 325 -10.57 9.11 25.59
C PRO A 325 -10.06 7.66 25.60
N CYS A 326 -9.35 7.23 24.55
CA CYS A 326 -8.82 5.88 24.41
C CYS A 326 -7.30 5.93 24.20
N VAL A 327 -6.54 5.44 25.18
CA VAL A 327 -5.09 5.25 25.05
C VAL A 327 -4.79 3.77 25.25
N VAL A 328 -4.33 3.11 24.19
CA VAL A 328 -4.05 1.66 24.16
C VAL A 328 -2.54 1.45 24.16
N PHE A 329 -2.07 0.55 25.02
CA PHE A 329 -0.67 0.11 25.05
C PHE A 329 -0.61 -1.37 24.78
N GLU A 330 0.09 -1.76 23.71
CA GLU A 330 0.29 -3.16 23.31
C GLU A 330 1.78 -3.51 23.34
N ASN A 331 2.14 -4.64 23.96
CA ASN A 331 3.52 -5.16 24.02
C ASN A 331 4.60 -4.21 24.59
N CYS A 332 4.23 -3.16 25.32
CA CYS A 332 5.16 -2.17 25.91
C CYS A 332 5.74 -2.55 27.28
N GLU A 333 6.01 -3.83 27.53
CA GLU A 333 6.50 -4.32 28.84
C GLU A 333 8.00 -4.64 28.86
N LEU A 334 8.67 -4.56 27.71
CA LEU A 334 10.10 -4.82 27.52
C LEU A 334 10.95 -3.58 27.82
#